data_AF-A0A3C1FJ98-F1
#
_entry.id   AF-A0A3C1FJ98-F1
#
_cell.length_a   1.000
_cell.length_b   1.000
_cell.length_c   1.000
_cell.angle_alpha   90.00
_cell.angle_beta   90.00
_cell.angle_gamma   90.00
#
_symmetry.space_group_name_H-M   'P 1'
#
loop_
_entity.id
_entity.type
_entity.pdbx_description
1 polymer ?
#
loop_
_entity_poly.entity_id
_entity_poly.type
_entity_poly.pdbx_seq_one_letter_code
_entity_poly.pdbx_strand_id
1 'polypeptide(L)' 'AWFVNLRNDPNAEIQAGAQSFKVLSRIATRDEKAELWPKLTAMYPDYQVYQDRSARDIPVVLLSPTS' A
#
# COMPACT_ATOMS: atom_id res chain seq x y z
N ALA A 1 -11.16 -2.77 7.59
CA ALA A 1 -12.06 -3.26 6.53
C ALA A 1 -11.41 -3.18 5.14
N TRP A 2 -10.90 -2.01 4.70
CA TRP A 2 -10.35 -1.81 3.35
C TRP A 2 -9.34 -2.87 2.88
N PHE A 3 -8.38 -3.24 3.72
CA PHE A 3 -7.32 -4.17 3.33
C PHE A 3 -7.85 -5.57 3.01
N VAL A 4 -8.82 -6.04 3.80
CA VAL A 4 -9.45 -7.34 3.59
C VAL A 4 -10.28 -7.33 2.31
N ASN A 5 -10.94 -6.22 2.00
CA ASN A 5 -11.67 -6.05 0.76
C ASN A 5 -10.70 -6.15 -0.44
N LEU A 6 -9.60 -5.39 -0.43
CA LEU A 6 -8.60 -5.42 -1.52
C LEU A 6 -7.92 -6.78 -1.66
N ARG A 7 -7.74 -7.51 -0.56
CA ARG A 7 -7.19 -8.87 -0.59
C ARG A 7 -8.15 -9.87 -1.25
N ASN A 8 -9.46 -9.65 -1.13
CA ASN A 8 -10.48 -10.53 -1.69
C ASN A 8 -10.85 -10.15 -3.12
N ASP A 9 -10.87 -8.86 -3.45
CA ASP A 9 -11.10 -8.31 -4.78
C ASP A 9 -10.07 -7.21 -5.06
N PRO A 10 -9.14 -7.41 -6.01
CA PRO A 10 -8.08 -6.44 -6.27
C PRO A 10 -8.55 -5.16 -6.97
N ASN A 11 -9.78 -5.13 -7.50
CA ASN A 11 -10.29 -3.98 -8.24
C ASN A 11 -10.65 -2.83 -7.29
N ALA A 12 -10.10 -1.65 -7.56
CA ALA A 12 -10.40 -0.46 -6.77
C ALA A 12 -10.43 0.81 -7.63
N GLU A 13 -10.95 1.87 -7.05
CA GLU A 13 -10.84 3.23 -7.57
C GLU A 13 -10.16 4.09 -6.51
N ILE A 14 -9.19 4.91 -6.93
CA ILE A 14 -8.53 5.89 -6.06
C ILE A 14 -8.73 7.29 -6.61
N GLN A 15 -8.74 8.28 -5.71
CA GLN A 15 -8.69 9.69 -6.07
C GLN A 15 -7.34 10.27 -5.66
N ALA A 16 -6.61 10.82 -6.64
CA ALA A 16 -5.38 11.57 -6.40
C ALA A 16 -5.60 13.02 -6.87
N GLY A 17 -5.76 13.94 -5.90
CA GLY A 17 -6.14 15.32 -6.19
C GLY A 17 -7.52 15.39 -6.86
N ALA A 18 -7.58 15.97 -8.06
CA ALA A 18 -8.80 16.12 -8.84
C ALA A 18 -9.09 14.93 -9.78
N GLN A 19 -8.20 13.94 -9.84
CA GLN A 19 -8.30 12.82 -10.80
C GLN A 19 -8.68 11.52 -10.09
N SER A 20 -9.55 10.73 -10.72
CA SER A 20 -9.90 9.38 -10.29
C SER A 20 -9.30 8.34 -11.23
N PHE A 21 -8.79 7.25 -10.65
CA PHE A 21 -8.11 6.16 -11.37
C PHE A 21 -8.72 4.82 -10.99
N LYS A 22 -9.08 4.02 -12.00
CA LYS A 22 -9.31 2.59 -11.81
C LYS A 22 -7.95 1.90 -11.68
N VAL A 23 -7.80 1.09 -10.64
CA VAL A 23 -6.54 0.41 -10.33
C VAL A 23 -6.76 -1.05 -10.01
N LEU A 24 -5.74 -1.85 -10.29
CA LEU A 24 -5.57 -3.17 -9.69
C LEU A 24 -4.61 -3.06 -8.51
N SER A 25 -5.05 -3.62 -7.40
CA SER A 25 -4.25 -3.73 -6.19
C SER A 25 -3.58 -5.10 -6.06
N ARG A 26 -2.37 -5.11 -5.53
CA ARG A 26 -1.73 -6.34 -5.03
C ARG A 26 -0.89 -6.02 -3.81
N ILE A 27 -0.70 -7.01 -2.95
CA ILE A 27 0.20 -6.88 -1.81
C ILE A 27 1.63 -7.00 -2.35
N ALA A 28 2.51 -6.08 -1.93
CA ALA A 28 3.92 -6.12 -2.25
C ALA A 28 4.54 -7.42 -1.69
N THR A 29 5.45 -8.02 -2.45
CA THR A 29 6.28 -9.10 -1.91
C THR A 29 7.21 -8.55 -0.83
N ARG A 30 7.85 -9.45 -0.08
CA ARG A 30 8.82 -9.05 0.95
C ARG A 30 9.95 -8.22 0.37
N ASP A 31 10.46 -8.61 -0.79
CA ASP A 31 11.61 -7.95 -1.43
C ASP A 31 11.19 -6.57 -1.96
N GLU A 32 10.03 -6.46 -2.61
CA GLU A 32 9.47 -5.18 -3.04
C GLU A 32 9.23 -4.25 -1.85
N LYS A 33 8.68 -4.77 -0.75
CA LYS A 33 8.50 -3.98 0.47
C LYS A 33 9.85 -3.50 1.00
N ALA A 34 10.89 -4.35 1.03
CA ALA A 34 12.20 -3.97 1.52
C ALA A 34 12.81 -2.80 0.71
N GLU A 35 12.56 -2.75 -0.60
CA GLU A 35 13.00 -1.65 -1.47
C GLU A 35 12.15 -0.38 -1.31
N LEU A 36 10.85 -0.52 -1.07
CA LEU A 36 9.91 0.60 -0.98
C LEU A 36 9.86 1.25 0.40
N TRP A 37 10.06 0.46 1.45
CA TRP A 37 9.89 0.90 2.84
C TRP A 37 10.77 2.10 3.23
N PRO A 38 12.06 2.17 2.83
CA PRO A 38 12.87 3.37 3.09
C PRO A 38 12.30 4.63 2.43
N LYS A 39 11.69 4.51 1.25
CA LYS A 39 11.08 5.65 0.53
C LYS A 39 9.80 6.11 1.24
N LEU A 40 8.97 5.16 1.68
CA LEU A 40 7.74 5.46 2.42
C LEU A 40 8.03 6.14 3.76
N THR A 41 9.02 5.65 4.50
CA THR A 41 9.42 6.21 5.80
C THR A 41 10.18 7.53 5.68
N ALA A 42 10.91 7.76 4.59
CA ALA A 42 11.47 9.07 4.28
C ALA A 42 10.39 10.12 4.00
N MET A 43 9.29 9.73 3.33
CA MET A 43 8.15 10.61 3.07
C MET A 43 7.29 10.83 4.33
N TYR A 44 7.08 9.79 5.12
CA TYR A 44 6.29 9.84 6.35
C TYR A 44 6.91 8.94 7.45
N PRO A 45 7.76 9.52 8.32
CA PRO A 45 8.52 8.76 9.32
C PRO A 45 7.69 7.92 10.30
N ASP A 46 6.45 8.34 10.58
CA ASP A 46 5.58 7.64 11.52
C ASP A 46 5.22 6.21 11.06
N TYR A 47 5.37 5.88 9.77
CA TYR A 47 5.19 4.50 9.31
C TYR A 47 6.14 3.52 9.98
N GLN A 48 7.39 3.92 10.25
CA GLN A 48 8.33 3.08 10.99
C GLN A 48 7.86 2.89 12.43
N VAL A 49 7.38 3.97 13.06
CA VAL A 49 6.85 3.92 14.43
C VAL A 49 5.66 2.96 14.53
N TYR A 50 4.78 2.93 13.52
CA TYR A 50 3.67 1.98 13.47
C TYR A 50 4.14 0.54 13.31
N GLN A 51 5.14 0.31 12.46
CA GLN A 51 5.72 -1.02 12.25
C GLN A 51 6.38 -1.55 13.53
N ASP A 52 7.13 -0.71 14.25
CA ASP A 52 7.83 -1.11 15.48
C ASP A 52 6.87 -1.41 16.64
N ARG A 53 5.72 -0.73 16.68
CA ARG A 53 4.66 -0.98 17.67
C ARG A 53 3.79 -2.19 17.34
N SER A 54 3.98 -2.80 16.18
CA SER A 54 3.18 -3.92 15.70
C SER A 54 4.00 -5.21 15.70
N ALA A 55 3.44 -6.28 16.28
CA ALA A 55 4.00 -7.62 16.12
C ALA A 55 3.81 -8.20 14.71
N ARG A 56 3.01 -7.53 13.87
CA ARG A 56 2.72 -7.95 12.49
C ARG A 56 3.46 -7.05 11.50
N ASP A 57 3.95 -7.66 10.44
CA ASP A 57 4.49 -6.92 9.29
C ASP A 57 3.36 -6.13 8.60
N ILE A 58 3.50 -4.80 8.53
CA ILE A 58 2.48 -3.93 7.93
C ILE A 58 2.51 -4.11 6.42
N PRO A 59 1.43 -4.59 5.78
CA PRO A 59 1.45 -4.85 4.35
C PRO A 59 1.54 -3.53 3.57
N VAL A 60 2.37 -3.52 2.53
CA VAL A 60 2.37 -2.47 1.50
C VAL A 60 1.50 -2.96 0.34
N VAL A 61 0.56 -2.14 -0.10
CA VAL A 61 -0.31 -2.43 -1.24
C VAL A 61 0.14 -1.57 -2.42
N LEU A 62 0.42 -2.22 -3.54
CA LEU A 62 0.80 -1.60 -4.79
C LEU A 62 -0.44 -1.45 -5.66
N LEU A 63 -0.58 -0.27 -6.27
CA LEU A 63 -1.70 0.08 -7.13
C LEU A 63 -1.17 0.36 -8.53
N SER A 64 -1.71 -0.33 -9.52
CA SER A 64 -1.39 -0.13 -10.94
C SER A 64 -2.64 0.34 -11.69
N PRO A 65 -2.58 1.42 -12.47
CA PRO A 65 -3.69 1.85 -13.33
C PRO A 65 -4.10 0.76 -14.33
N THR A 66 -5.39 0.65 -14.62
CA THR A 66 -5.95 -0.33 -15.59
C THR A 66 -6.35 0.26 -16.94
N SER A 67 -6.15 1.58 -17.12
CA SER A 67 -6.52 2.34 -18.32
C SER A 67 -5.58 3.52 -18.54
#